data_AF-A0A2J0LGP0-F1
#
_entry.id   AF-A0A2J0LGP0-F1
#
_cell.length_a   1.000
_cell.length_b   1.000
_cell.length_c   1.000
_cell.angle_alpha   90.00
_cell.angle_beta   90.00
_cell.angle_gamma   90.00
#
_symmetry.space_group_name_H-M   'P 1'
#
loop_
_entity.id
_entity.type
_entity.pdbx_description
1 polymer ?
#
loop_
_entity_poly.entity_id
_entity_poly.type
_entity_poly.pdbx_seq_one_letter_code
_entity_poly.pdbx_strand_id
1 'polypeptide(L)'
;MRKKIIIVSLGVLAVLAGAMFSAKAAEAKVVKNAIIEKISHSAKTLEAVKSGTTYVVDAKNAKIRKGSSGSKSLKYSKVKKGDVINIEGSFDDKDVTATKIRDLSYNNKKTATFYGVIDSLTESTKTFKIDTLDRDKQTVAVLNSTDIENKDGHDIDFSDLQENDKILVRGKWSDKNNTITKTKWVTILDKDNYEDLDD
;
A
#
# COMPACT_ATOMS: atom_id res chain seq x y z
N MET A 1 74.09 10.13 -41.10
CA MET A 1 72.73 9.63 -41.42
C MET A 1 71.94 9.45 -40.13
N ARG A 2 70.65 9.87 -40.17
CA ARG A 2 69.51 9.60 -39.26
C ARG A 2 69.37 10.42 -37.96
N LYS A 3 68.43 11.37 -38.06
CA LYS A 3 67.62 12.05 -37.02
C LYS A 3 66.84 11.05 -36.13
N LYS A 4 66.44 11.50 -34.93
CA LYS A 4 65.15 11.28 -34.21
C LYS A 4 65.21 12.08 -32.89
N ILE A 5 64.57 13.26 -32.77
CA ILE A 5 63.17 13.57 -32.39
C ILE A 5 62.74 12.98 -31.03
N ILE A 6 62.77 13.87 -30.01
CA ILE A 6 61.72 14.31 -29.05
C ILE A 6 60.71 13.25 -28.56
N ILE A 7 60.47 13.20 -27.24
CA ILE A 7 59.17 13.49 -26.59
C ILE A 7 59.37 13.58 -25.06
N VAL A 8 59.00 14.74 -24.52
CA VAL A 8 58.85 15.06 -23.09
C VAL A 8 57.60 14.33 -22.59
N SER A 9 57.74 13.41 -21.64
CA SER A 9 56.58 12.85 -20.94
C SER A 9 56.27 13.71 -19.72
N LEU A 10 55.26 14.57 -19.88
CA LEU A 10 54.58 15.27 -18.80
C LEU A 10 53.90 14.23 -17.90
N GLY A 11 54.43 14.00 -16.71
CA GLY A 11 53.82 13.13 -15.70
C GLY A 11 52.56 13.80 -15.15
N VAL A 12 51.39 13.39 -15.63
CA VAL A 12 50.10 13.74 -15.04
C VAL A 12 49.97 12.98 -13.72
N LEU A 13 50.11 13.69 -12.60
CA LEU A 13 49.79 13.20 -11.28
C LEU A 13 48.25 13.20 -11.15
N ALA A 14 47.61 12.07 -11.44
CA ALA A 14 46.19 11.88 -11.19
C ALA A 14 45.98 11.75 -9.68
N VAL A 15 45.50 12.81 -9.05
CA VAL A 15 44.94 12.76 -7.69
C VAL A 15 43.63 11.97 -7.78
N LEU A 16 43.68 10.69 -7.41
CA LEU A 16 42.49 9.90 -7.12
C LEU A 16 41.86 10.47 -5.84
N ALA A 17 41.01 11.49 -6.02
CA ALA A 17 40.02 11.85 -5.02
C ALA A 17 39.05 10.67 -4.92
N GLY A 18 39.32 9.76 -3.97
CA GLY A 18 38.38 8.73 -3.58
C GLY A 18 37.12 9.42 -3.08
N ALA A 19 36.11 9.52 -3.93
CA ALA A 19 34.76 9.81 -3.49
C ALA A 19 34.37 8.68 -2.53
N MET A 20 34.35 8.97 -1.23
CA MET A 20 33.65 8.13 -0.26
C MET A 20 32.17 8.16 -0.64
N PHE A 21 31.75 7.24 -1.50
CA PHE A 21 30.36 6.85 -1.57
C PHE A 21 30.04 6.20 -0.22
N SER A 22 29.43 6.98 0.67
CA SER A 22 28.72 6.39 1.81
C SER A 22 27.57 5.59 1.22
N ALA A 23 27.78 4.28 1.04
CA ALA A 23 26.70 3.34 0.83
C ALA A 23 25.80 3.45 2.05
N LYS A 24 24.67 4.14 1.90
CA LYS A 24 23.65 4.21 2.94
C LYS A 24 23.20 2.77 3.17
N ALA A 25 23.57 2.20 4.31
CA ALA A 25 23.26 0.81 4.62
C ALA A 25 21.74 0.65 4.60
N ALA A 26 21.24 -0.27 3.79
CA ALA A 26 19.82 -0.55 3.71
C ALA A 26 19.36 -1.06 5.09
N GLU A 27 18.43 -0.34 5.71
CA GLU A 27 17.97 -0.63 7.07
C GLU A 27 16.87 -1.69 7.04
N ALA A 28 16.93 -2.63 7.99
CA ALA A 28 15.86 -3.59 8.20
C ALA A 28 14.63 -2.85 8.76
N LYS A 29 13.58 -2.75 7.94
CA LYS A 29 12.35 -2.01 8.28
C LYS A 29 11.12 -2.86 8.02
N VAL A 30 10.01 -2.49 8.66
CA VAL A 30 8.70 -3.06 8.41
C VAL A 30 7.73 -1.96 7.96
N VAL A 31 7.17 -2.11 6.77
CA VAL A 31 6.01 -1.32 6.33
C VAL A 31 4.76 -2.13 6.64
N LYS A 32 3.86 -1.56 7.44
CA LYS A 32 2.61 -2.21 7.83
C LYS A 32 1.43 -1.66 7.03
N ASN A 33 0.50 -2.55 6.69
CA ASN A 33 -0.77 -2.23 6.03
C ASN A 33 -0.58 -1.46 4.71
N ALA A 34 0.38 -1.89 3.88
CA ALA A 34 0.52 -1.40 2.51
C ALA A 34 -0.47 -2.14 1.59
N ILE A 35 -0.96 -1.47 0.55
CA ILE A 35 -1.93 -2.03 -0.40
C ILE A 35 -1.20 -2.33 -1.70
N ILE A 36 -1.36 -3.54 -2.24
CA ILE A 36 -0.76 -3.89 -3.54
C ILE A 36 -1.54 -3.21 -4.67
N GLU A 37 -0.85 -2.40 -5.47
CA GLU A 37 -1.45 -1.74 -6.64
C GLU A 37 -1.07 -2.41 -7.97
N LYS A 38 0.17 -2.92 -8.05
CA LYS A 38 0.66 -3.68 -9.21
C LYS A 38 1.40 -4.93 -8.75
N ILE A 39 1.32 -5.99 -9.55
CA ILE A 39 2.02 -7.25 -9.28
C ILE A 39 2.51 -7.89 -10.57
N SER A 40 3.77 -8.30 -10.58
CA SER A 40 4.35 -9.16 -11.61
C SER A 40 4.58 -10.55 -11.03
N HIS A 41 3.79 -11.53 -11.47
CA HIS A 41 3.92 -12.91 -11.01
C HIS A 41 5.17 -13.61 -11.57
N SER A 42 5.59 -13.26 -12.79
CA SER A 42 6.80 -13.82 -13.42
C SER A 42 8.07 -13.29 -12.77
N ALA A 43 8.17 -11.97 -12.58
CA ALA A 43 9.33 -11.34 -11.96
C ALA A 43 9.37 -11.46 -10.43
N LYS A 44 8.24 -11.86 -9.81
CA LYS A 44 8.01 -11.85 -8.36
C LYS A 44 8.29 -10.49 -7.74
N THR A 45 7.79 -9.44 -8.38
CA THR A 45 7.83 -8.08 -7.88
C THR A 45 6.42 -7.53 -7.71
N LEU A 46 6.26 -6.53 -6.84
CA LEU A 46 5.00 -5.82 -6.65
C LEU A 46 5.24 -4.36 -6.30
N GLU A 47 4.26 -3.51 -6.60
CA GLU A 47 4.20 -2.14 -6.11
C GLU A 47 3.14 -2.10 -5.01
N ALA A 48 3.52 -1.64 -3.82
CA ALA A 48 2.62 -1.52 -2.69
C ALA A 48 2.64 -0.10 -2.12
N VAL A 49 1.48 0.48 -1.89
CA VAL A 49 1.37 1.87 -1.45
C VAL A 49 1.00 1.93 0.02
N LYS A 50 1.69 2.81 0.76
CA LYS A 50 1.35 3.15 2.14
C LYS A 50 1.49 4.66 2.33
N SER A 51 0.40 5.31 2.74
CA SER A 51 0.38 6.75 3.04
C SER A 51 1.00 7.59 1.91
N GLY A 52 0.62 7.28 0.66
CA GLY A 52 1.11 7.92 -0.55
C GLY A 52 2.53 7.60 -0.99
N THR A 53 3.25 6.77 -0.24
CA THR A 53 4.54 6.24 -0.67
C THR A 53 4.36 4.89 -1.35
N THR A 54 4.72 4.83 -2.63
CA THR A 54 4.79 3.58 -3.40
C THR A 54 6.13 2.91 -3.15
N TYR A 55 6.08 1.68 -2.65
CA TYR A 55 7.23 0.80 -2.46
C TYR A 55 7.32 -0.17 -3.63
N VAL A 56 8.50 -0.26 -4.25
CA VAL A 56 8.82 -1.25 -5.27
C VAL A 56 9.47 -2.43 -4.57
N VAL A 57 8.77 -3.56 -4.54
CA VAL A 57 9.14 -4.70 -3.71
C VAL A 57 9.64 -5.85 -4.58
N ASP A 58 10.90 -6.24 -4.41
CA ASP A 58 11.42 -7.53 -4.86
C ASP A 58 11.06 -8.62 -3.83
N ALA A 59 10.19 -9.54 -4.23
CA ALA A 59 9.69 -10.63 -3.40
C ALA A 59 10.24 -12.00 -3.81
N LYS A 60 11.28 -12.07 -4.66
CA LYS A 60 11.83 -13.36 -5.16
C LYS A 60 12.21 -14.31 -4.03
N ASN A 61 12.83 -13.77 -2.99
CA ASN A 61 13.34 -14.50 -1.83
C ASN A 61 12.45 -14.35 -0.58
N ALA A 62 11.33 -13.63 -0.71
CA ALA A 62 10.48 -13.33 0.42
C ALA A 62 9.68 -14.56 0.89
N LYS A 63 9.65 -14.77 2.21
CA LYS A 63 8.71 -15.72 2.82
C LYS A 63 7.30 -15.11 2.82
N ILE A 64 6.44 -15.59 1.95
CA ILE A 64 5.05 -15.13 1.90
C ILE A 64 4.20 -15.92 2.90
N ARG A 65 3.62 -15.20 3.85
CA ARG A 65 2.82 -15.76 4.94
C ARG A 65 1.43 -15.15 4.94
N LYS A 66 0.49 -15.92 5.47
CA LYS A 66 -0.91 -15.55 5.55
C LYS A 66 -1.25 -15.13 6.96
N GLY A 67 -2.02 -14.07 7.04
CA GLY A 67 -2.55 -13.51 8.26
C GLY A 67 -1.52 -12.78 9.11
N SER A 68 -2.02 -12.20 10.21
CA SER A 68 -1.26 -11.29 11.08
C SER A 68 -0.21 -12.09 11.86
N SER A 69 -0.56 -13.31 12.31
CA SER A 69 0.39 -14.23 12.95
C SER A 69 1.42 -14.81 11.99
N GLY A 70 1.12 -14.86 10.68
CA GLY A 70 2.01 -15.43 9.66
C GLY A 70 2.22 -16.94 9.79
N SER A 71 1.30 -17.63 10.49
CA SER A 71 1.42 -19.06 10.83
C SER A 71 1.29 -19.97 9.61
N LYS A 72 0.58 -19.54 8.56
CA LYS A 72 0.38 -20.33 7.34
C LYS A 72 1.23 -19.77 6.20
N SER A 73 1.88 -20.64 5.44
CA SER A 73 2.53 -20.25 4.18
C SER A 73 1.49 -19.90 3.12
N LEU A 74 1.84 -18.95 2.26
CA LEU A 74 1.05 -18.57 1.09
C LEU A 74 1.96 -18.65 -0.13
N LYS A 75 1.44 -19.13 -1.27
CA LYS A 75 2.19 -19.05 -2.53
C LYS A 75 2.12 -17.62 -3.06
N TYR A 76 3.21 -17.09 -3.60
CA TYR A 76 3.22 -15.74 -4.20
C TYR A 76 2.15 -15.57 -5.30
N SER A 77 1.85 -16.63 -6.05
CA SER A 77 0.78 -16.66 -7.06
C SER A 77 -0.65 -16.47 -6.50
N LYS A 78 -0.83 -16.47 -5.18
CA LYS A 78 -2.11 -16.20 -4.53
C LYS A 78 -2.23 -14.77 -4.00
N VAL A 79 -1.14 -14.00 -4.01
CA VAL A 79 -1.14 -12.57 -3.73
C VAL A 79 -1.78 -11.84 -4.90
N LYS A 80 -2.59 -10.82 -4.64
CA LYS A 80 -3.36 -10.09 -5.66
C LYS A 80 -3.27 -8.59 -5.46
N LYS A 81 -3.54 -7.85 -6.55
CA LYS A 81 -3.86 -6.42 -6.46
C LYS A 81 -5.00 -6.22 -5.46
N GLY A 82 -4.88 -5.20 -4.62
CA GLY A 82 -5.81 -4.86 -3.54
C GLY A 82 -5.61 -5.64 -2.24
N ASP A 83 -4.71 -6.62 -2.19
CA ASP A 83 -4.38 -7.28 -0.93
C ASP A 83 -3.61 -6.30 -0.02
N VAL A 84 -3.95 -6.32 1.27
CA VAL A 84 -3.25 -5.55 2.31
C VAL A 84 -2.14 -6.41 2.88
N ILE A 85 -0.92 -5.88 2.86
CA ILE A 85 0.28 -6.59 3.25
C ILE A 85 1.12 -5.84 4.27
N ASN A 86 1.85 -6.60 5.09
CA ASN A 86 3.04 -6.10 5.76
C ASN A 86 4.26 -6.55 4.98
N ILE A 87 5.20 -5.64 4.77
CA ILE A 87 6.46 -5.87 4.06
C ILE A 87 7.59 -5.71 5.08
N GLU A 88 8.40 -6.75 5.23
CA GLU A 88 9.60 -6.75 6.06
C GLU A 88 10.79 -7.08 5.15
N GLY A 89 11.85 -6.29 5.25
CA GLY A 89 12.96 -6.40 4.34
C GLY A 89 14.01 -5.32 4.54
N SER A 90 14.94 -5.28 3.59
CA SER A 90 15.96 -4.24 3.49
C SER A 90 15.42 -3.12 2.59
N PHE A 91 15.51 -1.87 3.06
CA PHE A 91 14.97 -0.71 2.34
C PHE A 91 16.11 0.18 1.86
N ASP A 92 16.10 0.49 0.58
CA ASP A 92 16.84 1.59 -0.03
C ASP A 92 15.81 2.61 -0.54
N ASP A 93 15.46 3.57 0.32
CA ASP A 93 14.32 4.47 0.15
C ASP A 93 12.98 3.71 -0.08
N LYS A 94 12.51 3.67 -1.33
CA LYS A 94 11.25 3.03 -1.76
C LYS A 94 11.47 1.65 -2.39
N ASP A 95 12.71 1.31 -2.72
CA ASP A 95 13.08 0.01 -3.22
C ASP A 95 13.28 -0.95 -2.06
N VAL A 96 12.56 -2.07 -2.09
CA VAL A 96 12.49 -3.02 -0.98
C VAL A 96 12.92 -4.40 -1.43
N THR A 97 13.99 -4.91 -0.83
CA THR A 97 14.31 -6.34 -0.92
C THR A 97 13.61 -7.06 0.22
N ALA A 98 12.45 -7.65 -0.07
CA ALA A 98 11.61 -8.26 0.95
C ALA A 98 12.17 -9.61 1.42
N THR A 99 12.29 -9.77 2.73
CA THR A 99 12.60 -11.05 3.37
C THR A 99 11.33 -11.77 3.81
N LYS A 100 10.26 -11.02 4.10
CA LYS A 100 8.95 -11.55 4.51
C LYS A 100 7.83 -10.63 4.07
N ILE A 101 6.77 -11.21 3.52
CA ILE A 101 5.52 -10.50 3.22
C ILE A 101 4.38 -11.22 3.93
N ARG A 102 3.58 -10.49 4.70
CA ARG A 102 2.39 -11.02 5.36
C ARG A 102 1.15 -10.50 4.67
N ASP A 103 0.40 -11.36 4.00
CA ASP A 103 -0.92 -11.06 3.46
C ASP A 103 -1.97 -11.04 4.58
N LEU A 104 -2.48 -9.85 4.89
CA LEU A 104 -3.46 -9.61 5.95
C LEU A 104 -4.90 -9.75 5.46
N SER A 105 -5.13 -9.89 4.16
CA SER A 105 -6.44 -9.93 3.50
C SER A 105 -7.29 -11.15 3.85
N TYR A 106 -6.79 -12.03 4.73
CA TYR A 106 -7.45 -13.27 5.13
C TYR A 106 -7.84 -13.33 6.61
N ASN A 107 -7.42 -12.38 7.46
CA ASN A 107 -7.60 -12.57 8.90
C ASN A 107 -9.05 -12.51 9.36
N ASN A 108 -9.97 -11.94 8.59
CA ASN A 108 -11.38 -11.91 8.96
C ASN A 108 -12.26 -11.96 7.72
N LYS A 109 -13.13 -12.99 7.69
CA LYS A 109 -13.86 -13.45 6.51
C LYS A 109 -15.25 -12.84 6.38
N LYS A 110 -15.68 -11.99 7.30
CA LYS A 110 -17.03 -11.44 7.32
C LYS A 110 -17.14 -10.33 6.28
N THR A 111 -18.07 -10.50 5.34
CA THR A 111 -18.56 -9.34 4.60
C THR A 111 -19.48 -8.61 5.57
N ALA A 112 -19.19 -7.35 5.85
CA ALA A 112 -20.01 -6.52 6.72
C ALA A 112 -20.26 -5.18 6.03
N THR A 113 -21.37 -4.55 6.42
CA THR A 113 -21.72 -3.20 6.06
C THR A 113 -21.51 -2.33 7.30
N PHE A 114 -20.95 -1.15 7.11
CA PHE A 114 -20.75 -0.14 8.13
C PHE A 114 -21.37 1.15 7.65
N TYR A 115 -21.84 1.93 8.60
CA TYR A 115 -22.33 3.28 8.41
C TYR A 115 -21.57 4.18 9.36
N GLY A 116 -21.37 5.43 8.95
CA GLY A 116 -20.59 6.38 9.72
C GLY A 116 -20.18 7.57 8.88
N VAL A 117 -19.27 8.33 9.45
CA VAL A 117 -18.78 9.59 8.88
C VAL A 117 -17.33 9.42 8.45
N ILE A 118 -16.97 9.91 7.27
CA ILE A 118 -15.57 9.95 6.86
C ILE A 118 -14.80 10.91 7.76
N ASP A 119 -13.85 10.37 8.53
CA ASP A 119 -12.98 11.11 9.46
C ASP A 119 -11.74 11.69 8.75
N SER A 120 -11.20 10.96 7.78
CA SER A 120 -10.03 11.41 6.99
C SER A 120 -9.89 10.61 5.71
N LEU A 121 -9.38 11.25 4.65
CA LEU A 121 -9.07 10.59 3.38
C LEU A 121 -7.58 10.57 3.08
N THR A 122 -7.18 9.65 2.21
CA THR A 122 -5.84 9.58 1.65
C THR A 122 -5.96 9.18 0.19
N GLU A 123 -6.02 10.20 -0.67
CA GLU A 123 -6.20 10.09 -2.13
C GLU A 123 -5.20 9.13 -2.77
N SER A 124 -3.93 9.32 -2.40
CA SER A 124 -2.80 8.55 -2.95
C SER A 124 -2.87 7.04 -2.71
N THR A 125 -3.61 6.57 -1.69
CA THR A 125 -3.84 5.14 -1.44
C THR A 125 -5.28 4.71 -1.69
N LYS A 126 -6.15 5.63 -2.11
CA LYS A 126 -7.60 5.43 -2.16
C LYS A 126 -8.13 4.79 -0.88
N THR A 127 -7.73 5.33 0.26
CA THR A 127 -8.18 4.88 1.58
C THR A 127 -8.79 6.01 2.36
N PHE A 128 -9.78 5.72 3.18
CA PHE A 128 -10.30 6.67 4.16
C PHE A 128 -10.49 5.99 5.52
N LYS A 129 -10.54 6.78 6.59
CA LYS A 129 -11.03 6.31 7.89
C LYS A 129 -12.48 6.72 8.04
N ILE A 130 -13.30 5.79 8.51
CA ILE A 130 -14.69 6.02 8.86
C ILE A 130 -14.81 5.94 10.37
N ASP A 131 -15.41 6.96 10.97
CA ASP A 131 -15.91 6.91 12.35
C ASP A 131 -17.32 6.28 12.30
N THR A 132 -17.42 5.03 12.75
CA THR A 132 -18.64 4.25 12.57
C THR A 132 -19.54 4.40 13.80
N LEU A 133 -20.85 4.33 13.62
CA LEU A 133 -21.78 4.43 14.76
C LEU A 133 -21.64 3.25 15.73
N ASP A 134 -21.50 2.03 15.20
CA ASP A 134 -21.52 0.80 16.01
C ASP A 134 -20.15 0.33 16.51
N ARG A 135 -19.06 0.90 15.99
CA ARG A 135 -17.70 0.39 16.18
C ARG A 135 -16.69 1.52 16.25
N ASP A 136 -15.50 1.21 16.77
CA ASP A 136 -14.37 2.11 16.66
C ASP A 136 -14.03 2.42 15.19
N LYS A 137 -13.25 3.48 14.97
CA LYS A 137 -12.78 3.90 13.64
C LYS A 137 -12.21 2.75 12.81
N GLN A 138 -12.70 2.60 11.59
CA GLN A 138 -12.24 1.61 10.63
C GLN A 138 -11.48 2.27 9.48
N THR A 139 -10.42 1.63 8.99
CA THR A 139 -9.73 2.05 7.75
C THR A 139 -10.31 1.29 6.56
N VAL A 140 -10.88 2.01 5.59
CA VAL A 140 -11.43 1.46 4.34
C VAL A 140 -10.40 1.59 3.24
N ALA A 141 -10.19 0.50 2.48
CA ALA A 141 -9.42 0.51 1.25
C ALA A 141 -10.36 0.37 0.04
N VAL A 142 -10.41 1.41 -0.79
CA VAL A 142 -11.22 1.45 -2.01
C VAL A 142 -10.40 0.93 -3.18
N LEU A 143 -11.01 0.09 -4.01
CA LEU A 143 -10.38 -0.49 -5.19
C LEU A 143 -10.98 0.15 -6.45
N ASN A 144 -10.30 0.05 -7.59
CA ASN A 144 -10.88 0.47 -8.87
C ASN A 144 -12.13 -0.34 -9.27
N SER A 145 -12.40 -1.46 -8.59
CA SER A 145 -13.60 -2.28 -8.78
C SER A 145 -14.67 -2.00 -7.72
N THR A 146 -14.44 -1.03 -6.84
CA THR A 146 -15.41 -0.61 -5.84
C THR A 146 -16.38 0.35 -6.51
N ASP A 147 -17.66 0.08 -6.35
CA ASP A 147 -18.72 1.00 -6.74
C ASP A 147 -18.76 2.17 -5.78
N ILE A 148 -18.83 3.41 -6.27
CA ILE A 148 -18.93 4.58 -5.41
C ILE A 148 -20.07 5.42 -5.93
N GLU A 149 -21.08 5.62 -5.10
CA GLU A 149 -22.29 6.33 -5.49
C GLU A 149 -22.50 7.54 -4.56
N ASN A 150 -22.97 8.64 -5.12
CA ASN A 150 -23.45 9.76 -4.34
C ASN A 150 -24.86 9.47 -3.76
N LYS A 151 -25.39 10.41 -2.98
CA LYS A 151 -26.73 10.35 -2.38
C LYS A 151 -27.88 10.21 -3.38
N ASP A 152 -27.65 10.58 -4.64
CA ASP A 152 -28.65 10.49 -5.71
C ASP A 152 -28.54 9.15 -6.49
N GLY A 153 -27.59 8.27 -6.11
CA GLY A 153 -27.35 6.99 -6.77
C GLY A 153 -26.55 7.11 -8.07
N HIS A 154 -25.83 8.21 -8.29
CA HIS A 154 -24.92 8.36 -9.42
C HIS A 154 -23.51 7.90 -9.06
N ASP A 155 -22.89 7.14 -9.96
CA ASP A 155 -21.48 6.77 -9.88
C ASP A 155 -20.59 8.02 -9.79
N ILE A 156 -19.69 8.04 -8.82
CA ILE A 156 -18.69 9.08 -8.57
C ILE A 156 -17.30 8.45 -8.41
N ASP A 157 -16.26 9.28 -8.43
CA ASP A 157 -14.89 8.83 -8.20
C ASP A 157 -14.51 8.94 -6.72
N PHE A 158 -13.42 8.28 -6.33
CA PHE A 158 -12.89 8.39 -4.96
C PHE A 158 -12.56 9.84 -4.59
N SER A 159 -12.12 10.65 -5.56
CA SER A 159 -11.77 12.06 -5.38
C SER A 159 -12.96 12.96 -5.03
N ASP A 160 -14.18 12.48 -5.28
CA ASP A 160 -15.41 13.21 -4.95
C ASP A 160 -15.84 12.99 -3.49
N LEU A 161 -15.27 11.99 -2.80
CA LEU A 161 -15.50 11.76 -1.38
C LEU A 161 -14.82 12.86 -0.54
N GLN A 162 -15.50 13.29 0.52
CA GLN A 162 -15.05 14.39 1.38
C GLN A 162 -15.06 13.99 2.86
N GLU A 163 -14.22 14.66 3.65
CA GLU A 163 -14.31 14.55 5.11
C GLU A 163 -15.69 15.05 5.55
N ASN A 164 -16.26 14.39 6.56
CA ASN A 164 -17.64 14.57 7.03
C ASN A 164 -18.75 14.00 6.14
N ASP A 165 -18.44 13.36 5.01
CA ASP A 165 -19.46 12.61 4.28
C ASP A 165 -20.00 11.48 5.14
N LYS A 166 -21.33 11.42 5.24
CA LYS A 166 -22.08 10.32 5.83
C LYS A 166 -22.15 9.21 4.79
N ILE A 167 -21.67 8.02 5.13
CA ILE A 167 -21.53 6.94 4.14
C ILE A 167 -21.99 5.60 4.68
N LEU A 168 -22.41 4.76 3.75
CA LEU A 168 -22.58 3.33 3.92
C LEU A 168 -21.47 2.61 3.14
N VAL A 169 -20.74 1.70 3.76
CA VAL A 169 -19.64 0.97 3.13
C VAL A 169 -19.74 -0.53 3.38
N ARG A 170 -19.61 -1.33 2.31
CA ARG A 170 -19.63 -2.79 2.41
C ARG A 170 -18.33 -3.41 1.93
N GLY A 171 -17.73 -4.26 2.75
CA GLY A 171 -16.48 -4.92 2.39
C GLY A 171 -16.14 -6.11 3.28
N LYS A 172 -14.96 -6.68 3.06
CA LYS A 172 -14.36 -7.67 3.95
C LYS A 172 -13.76 -6.98 5.15
N TRP A 173 -14.45 -7.12 6.27
CA TRP A 173 -14.06 -6.53 7.54
C TRP A 173 -13.06 -7.39 8.29
N SER A 174 -12.10 -6.72 8.93
CA SER A 174 -11.21 -7.30 9.91
C SER A 174 -11.17 -6.53 11.22
N ASP A 175 -11.94 -7.02 12.18
CA ASP A 175 -11.97 -6.62 13.60
C ASP A 175 -10.56 -6.44 14.19
N LYS A 176 -9.71 -7.48 14.11
CA LYS A 176 -8.33 -7.43 14.63
C LYS A 176 -7.49 -6.23 14.13
N ASN A 177 -7.75 -5.77 12.91
CA ASN A 177 -6.94 -4.73 12.27
C ASN A 177 -7.70 -3.41 12.14
N ASN A 178 -8.98 -3.35 12.55
CA ASN A 178 -9.90 -2.27 12.26
C ASN A 178 -9.86 -1.82 10.77
N THR A 179 -9.94 -2.79 9.86
CA THR A 179 -9.87 -2.51 8.41
C THR A 179 -11.03 -3.13 7.64
N ILE A 180 -11.53 -2.41 6.64
CA ILE A 180 -12.45 -2.89 5.62
C ILE A 180 -11.70 -2.92 4.29
N THR A 181 -11.62 -4.10 3.69
CA THR A 181 -10.85 -4.39 2.47
C THR A 181 -11.76 -5.04 1.44
N LYS A 182 -11.33 -5.14 0.17
CA LYS A 182 -12.17 -5.69 -0.90
C LYS A 182 -13.55 -5.03 -0.89
N THR A 183 -13.52 -3.71 -0.76
CA THR A 183 -14.69 -2.86 -0.67
C THR A 183 -15.50 -3.05 -1.93
N LYS A 184 -16.77 -3.41 -1.75
CA LYS A 184 -17.70 -3.68 -2.84
C LYS A 184 -18.32 -2.39 -3.32
N TRP A 185 -18.84 -1.62 -2.38
CA TRP A 185 -19.46 -0.34 -2.64
C TRP A 185 -19.29 0.61 -1.47
N VAL A 186 -19.34 1.90 -1.78
CA VAL A 186 -19.44 3.04 -0.87
C VAL A 186 -20.57 3.91 -1.38
N THR A 187 -21.53 4.26 -0.53
CA THR A 187 -22.65 5.13 -0.90
C THR A 187 -22.67 6.31 0.05
N ILE A 188 -22.68 7.53 -0.47
CA ILE A 188 -22.94 8.73 0.34
C ILE A 188 -24.42 8.75 0.69
N LEU A 189 -24.73 8.93 1.96
CA LEU A 189 -26.10 9.05 2.47
C LEU A 189 -26.48 10.52 2.59
N ASP A 190 -27.74 10.83 2.36
CA ASP A 190 -28.30 12.10 2.81
C ASP A 190 -28.46 12.10 4.35
N LYS A 191 -28.87 13.26 4.88
CA LYS A 191 -28.98 13.45 6.33
C LYS A 191 -30.05 12.53 6.93
N ASP A 192 -31.19 12.41 6.26
CA ASP A 192 -32.37 11.72 6.75
C ASP A 192 -32.12 10.20 6.79
N ASN A 193 -31.61 9.61 5.70
CA ASN A 193 -31.25 8.18 5.65
C ASN A 193 -30.15 7.82 6.65
N TYR A 194 -29.29 8.77 7.04
CA TYR A 194 -28.28 8.53 8.06
C TYR A 194 -28.86 8.54 9.47
N GLU A 195 -29.78 9.46 9.76
CA GLU A 195 -30.38 9.60 11.09
C GLU A 195 -31.28 8.40 11.42
N ASP A 196 -31.97 7.84 10.43
CA ASP A 196 -32.76 6.59 10.58
C ASP A 196 -31.89 5.36 10.95
N LEU A 197 -30.56 5.45 10.85
CA LEU A 197 -29.62 4.36 11.18
C LEU A 197 -28.96 4.53 12.55
N ASP A 198 -29.15 5.67 13.22
CA ASP A 198 -28.59 5.98 14.55
C ASP A 198 -29.59 5.72 15.70
N ASP A 199 -30.85 5.40 15.37
CA ASP A 199 -31.94 5.03 16.30
C ASP A 199 -32.01 3.51 16.58
#